data_AF-A0AAW8AM99-F1
#
_entry.id   AF-A0AAW8AM99-F1
#
_cell.length_a   1.000
_cell.length_b   1.000
_cell.length_c   1.000
_cell.angle_alpha   90.00
_cell.angle_beta   90.00
_cell.angle_gamma   90.00
#
_symmetry.space_group_name_H-M   'P 1'
#
loop_
_entity.id
_entity.type
_entity.pdbx_description
1 polymer ?
#
loop_
_entity_poly.entity_id
_entity_poly.type
_entity_poly.pdbx_seq_one_letter_code
_entity_poly.pdbx_strand_id
1 'polypeptide(L)'
;FSDNLDLRKAVELYRHFSSRVQLSFGIGTRLTCDIPQVKPLNIVIKLVECNGKPVAKLSDSPGKTICHDKAFVRALRKAFDLPH
;
A
#
# COMPACT_ATOMS: atom_id res chain seq x y z
N PHE A 1 7.93 5.24 6.41
CA PHE A 1 6.52 4.85 6.54
C PHE A 1 5.64 5.77 5.68
N SER A 2 4.62 5.24 4.99
CA SER A 2 3.78 6.05 4.09
C SER A 2 2.36 5.51 3.81
N ASP A 3 1.94 4.41 4.43
CA ASP A 3 0.59 3.84 4.21
C ASP A 3 -0.48 4.64 4.95
N ASN A 4 -1.16 5.54 4.23
CA ASN A 4 -2.28 6.36 4.71
C ASN A 4 -2.01 6.99 6.09
N LEU A 5 -0.86 7.64 6.25
CA LEU A 5 -0.47 8.26 7.50
C LEU A 5 -1.19 9.58 7.73
N ASP A 6 -1.40 9.90 9.01
CA ASP A 6 -1.58 11.25 9.52
C ASP A 6 -0.39 11.63 10.42
N LEU A 7 -0.35 12.89 10.88
CA LEU A 7 0.73 13.38 11.74
C LEU A 7 0.83 12.62 13.07
N ARG A 8 -0.31 12.23 13.65
CA ARG A 8 -0.33 11.52 14.94
C ARG A 8 0.33 10.16 14.81
N LYS A 9 -0.07 9.37 13.81
CA LYS A 9 0.49 8.05 13.53
C LYS A 9 1.97 8.12 13.17
N ALA A 10 2.39 9.17 12.46
CA ALA A 10 3.81 9.41 12.19
C ALA A 10 4.62 9.63 13.48
N VAL A 11 4.10 10.43 14.42
CA VAL A 11 4.75 10.66 15.73
C VAL A 11 4.79 9.39 16.58
N GLU A 12 3.73 8.58 16.58
CA GLU A 12 3.69 7.30 17.30
C GLU A 12 4.78 6.34 16.77
N LEU A 13 4.89 6.22 15.45
CA LEU A 13 5.95 5.43 14.81
C LEU A 13 7.34 6.00 15.09
N TYR A 14 7.50 7.33 15.07
CA TYR A 14 8.76 7.97 15.41
C TYR A 14 9.21 7.63 16.82
N ARG A 15 8.34 7.81 17.82
CA ARG A 15 8.66 7.49 19.22
C ARG A 15 9.04 6.03 19.41
N HIS A 16 8.42 5.13 18.66
CA HIS A 16 8.70 3.72 18.76
C HIS A 16 10.04 3.32 18.11
N PHE A 17 10.43 3.93 16.99
CA PHE A 17 11.56 3.46 16.16
C PHE A 17 12.79 4.38 16.13
N SER A 18 12.72 5.63 16.60
CA SER A 18 13.75 6.65 16.37
C SER A 18 15.13 6.32 16.95
N SER A 19 15.21 5.53 18.01
CA SER A 19 16.46 5.08 18.60
C SER A 19 17.10 3.89 17.88
N ARG A 20 16.39 3.26 16.94
CA ARG A 20 16.80 2.00 16.31
C ARG A 20 17.18 2.16 14.84
N VAL A 21 16.53 3.06 14.12
CA VAL A 21 16.70 3.25 12.68
C VAL A 21 16.45 4.70 12.27
N GLN A 22 17.00 5.11 11.13
CA GLN A 22 16.65 6.39 10.51
C GLN A 22 15.22 6.32 9.94
N LEU A 23 14.47 7.41 10.12
CA LEU A 23 13.05 7.45 9.81
C LEU A 23 12.71 8.55 8.82
N SER A 24 11.79 8.23 7.91
CA SER A 24 11.13 9.18 7.02
C SER A 24 9.65 8.83 6.90
N PHE A 25 8.81 9.86 6.82
CA PHE A 25 7.36 9.76 6.81
C PHE A 25 6.78 10.47 5.59
N GLY A 26 6.14 9.72 4.71
CA GLY A 26 5.38 10.27 3.58
C GLY A 26 3.92 10.43 3.95
N ILE A 27 3.43 11.67 4.01
CA ILE A 27 2.02 11.99 4.26
C ILE A 27 1.42 12.57 2.98
N GLY A 28 0.49 11.84 2.37
CA GLY A 28 -0.15 12.20 1.11
C GLY A 28 -1.46 12.96 1.32
N THR A 29 -2.60 12.31 1.07
CA THR A 29 -3.95 12.91 1.11
C THR A 29 -4.25 13.67 2.41
N ARG A 30 -3.78 13.17 3.57
CA ARG A 30 -3.94 13.83 4.88
C ARG A 30 -3.15 15.15 5.02
N LEU A 31 -2.22 15.43 4.11
CA LEU A 31 -1.50 16.70 4.02
C LEU A 31 -2.07 17.58 2.91
N THR A 32 -2.32 17.00 1.73
CA THR A 32 -2.67 17.78 0.53
C THR A 32 -4.17 17.97 0.31
N CYS A 33 -5.02 17.23 1.03
CA CYS A 33 -6.48 17.27 0.89
C CYS A 33 -7.18 17.02 2.24
N ASP A 34 -6.76 17.70 3.30
CA ASP A 34 -7.41 17.68 4.62
C ASP A 34 -8.17 19.01 4.84
N ILE A 35 -9.26 19.18 4.08
CA ILE A 35 -10.07 20.41 4.05
C ILE A 35 -11.43 20.12 4.69
N PRO A 36 -11.91 20.96 5.63
CA PRO A 36 -13.24 20.81 6.21
C PRO A 36 -14.33 20.64 5.14
N GLN A 37 -15.26 19.71 5.38
CA GLN A 37 -16.38 19.37 4.49
C GLN A 37 -16.00 18.83 3.08
N VAL A 38 -14.71 18.61 2.80
CA VAL A 38 -14.25 18.00 1.55
C VAL A 38 -13.87 16.54 1.79
N LYS A 39 -14.48 15.62 1.03
CA LYS A 39 -14.09 14.21 1.03
C LYS A 39 -13.12 13.93 -0.12
N PRO A 40 -11.88 13.51 0.15
CA PRO A 40 -10.95 13.15 -0.91
C PRO A 40 -11.45 11.96 -1.73
N LEU A 41 -11.20 11.99 -3.04
CA LEU A 41 -11.45 10.85 -3.91
C LEU A 41 -10.40 9.77 -3.67
N ASN A 42 -10.83 8.51 -3.54
CA ASN A 42 -9.94 7.36 -3.42
C ASN A 42 -9.78 6.69 -4.78
N ILE A 43 -8.89 7.22 -5.61
CA ILE A 43 -8.65 6.79 -6.98
C ILE A 43 -7.24 6.21 -7.09
N VAL A 44 -7.12 5.11 -7.82
CA VAL A 44 -5.84 4.43 -8.06
C VAL A 44 -5.68 4.10 -9.53
N ILE A 45 -4.45 4.22 -10.03
CA ILE A 45 -4.02 3.61 -11.28
C ILE A 45 -3.03 2.51 -10.90
N LYS A 46 -3.23 1.31 -11.43
CA LYS A 46 -2.34 0.17 -11.19
C LYS A 46 -1.96 -0.48 -12.51
N LEU A 47 -0.71 -0.95 -12.58
CA LEU A 47 -0.27 -1.80 -13.67
C LEU A 47 -0.97 -3.15 -13.57
N VAL A 48 -1.57 -3.61 -14.68
CA VAL A 48 -2.27 -4.90 -14.77
C VAL A 48 -1.61 -5.87 -15.73
N GLU A 49 -0.79 -5.38 -16.66
CA GLU A 49 -0.10 -6.19 -17.68
C GLU A 49 1.31 -5.67 -17.95
N CYS A 50 2.23 -6.57 -18.27
CA CYS A 50 3.56 -6.27 -18.80
C CYS A 50 3.93 -7.34 -19.84
N ASN A 51 4.37 -6.93 -21.03
CA ASN A 51 4.71 -7.84 -22.15
C ASN A 51 3.60 -8.85 -22.49
N GLY A 52 2.34 -8.41 -22.52
CA GLY A 52 1.20 -9.28 -22.84
C GLY A 52 0.84 -10.28 -21.73
N LYS A 53 1.41 -10.15 -20.52
CA LYS A 53 1.19 -11.08 -19.41
C LYS A 53 0.69 -10.36 -18.15
N PRO A 54 -0.14 -11.02 -17.32
CA PRO A 54 -0.67 -10.41 -16.10
C PRO A 54 0.46 -10.11 -15.11
N VAL A 55 0.29 -9.02 -14.36
CA VAL A 55 1.08 -8.72 -13.17
C VAL A 55 0.17 -8.58 -11.95
N ALA A 56 0.74 -8.79 -10.76
CA ALA A 56 -0.01 -8.67 -9.52
C ALA A 56 0.86 -8.09 -8.41
N LYS A 57 0.24 -7.32 -7.52
CA LYS A 57 0.80 -6.93 -6.24
C LYS A 57 0.10 -7.71 -5.13
N LEU A 58 0.86 -8.55 -4.43
CA LEU A 58 0.45 -9.14 -3.16
C LEU A 58 0.79 -8.16 -2.03
N SER A 59 -0.07 -8.07 -1.02
CA SER A 59 0.10 -7.16 0.12
C SER A 59 -0.30 -7.88 1.40
N ASP A 60 0.36 -7.53 2.50
CA ASP A 60 -0.04 -8.00 3.84
C ASP A 60 -1.40 -7.46 4.28
N SER A 61 -1.93 -6.44 3.58
CA SER A 61 -3.32 -6.00 3.76
C SER A 61 -4.26 -6.76 2.80
N PRO A 62 -5.25 -7.51 3.31
CA PRO A 62 -6.21 -8.18 2.47
C PRO A 62 -7.00 -7.18 1.61
N GLY A 63 -7.42 -7.60 0.42
CA GLY A 63 -8.24 -6.79 -0.49
C GLY A 63 -7.50 -5.75 -1.34
N LYS A 64 -6.16 -5.63 -1.24
CA LYS A 64 -5.38 -4.69 -2.08
C LYS A 64 -4.98 -5.26 -3.47
N THR A 65 -5.27 -6.54 -3.74
CA THR A 65 -4.97 -7.23 -5.02
C THR A 65 -6.00 -6.89 -6.08
N ILE A 66 -5.56 -6.34 -7.22
CA ILE A 66 -6.43 -5.98 -8.38
C ILE A 66 -6.27 -6.96 -9.56
N CYS A 67 -5.34 -7.91 -9.50
CA CYS A 67 -5.15 -8.87 -10.58
C CYS A 67 -6.41 -9.74 -10.79
N HIS A 68 -7.01 -9.65 -11.98
CA HIS A 68 -8.22 -10.38 -12.35
C HIS A 68 -7.93 -11.85 -12.69
N ASP A 69 -6.68 -12.19 -13.00
CA ASP A 69 -6.25 -13.56 -13.24
C ASP A 69 -5.96 -14.28 -11.91
N LYS A 70 -6.98 -15.00 -11.42
CA LYS A 70 -6.86 -15.81 -10.20
C LYS A 70 -5.84 -16.94 -10.34
N ALA A 71 -5.61 -17.47 -11.54
CA ALA A 71 -4.63 -18.53 -11.75
C ALA A 71 -3.21 -17.97 -11.60
N PHE A 72 -2.95 -16.80 -12.18
CA PHE A 72 -1.70 -16.07 -11.98
C PHE A 72 -1.45 -15.73 -10.51
N VAL A 73 -2.46 -15.23 -9.78
CA VAL A 73 -2.33 -14.95 -8.34
C VAL A 73 -1.98 -16.21 -7.54
N ARG A 74 -2.61 -17.36 -7.82
CA ARG A 74 -2.28 -18.64 -7.17
C ARG A 74 -0.85 -19.10 -7.49
N ALA A 75 -0.45 -19.00 -8.75
CA ALA A 75 0.90 -19.35 -9.18
C ALA A 75 1.95 -18.45 -8.51
N LEU A 76 1.69 -17.15 -8.42
CA LEU A 76 2.54 -16.17 -7.74
C LEU A 76 2.67 -16.49 -6.24
N ARG A 77 1.57 -16.78 -5.54
CA ARG A 77 1.63 -17.19 -4.13
C ARG A 77 2.47 -18.45 -3.93
N LYS A 78 2.31 -19.46 -4.80
CA LYS A 78 3.12 -20.68 -4.76
C LYS A 78 4.60 -20.41 -5.03
N ALA A 79 4.91 -19.53 -5.99
CA ALA A 79 6.29 -19.19 -6.33
C ALA A 79 7.05 -18.48 -5.19
N PHE A 80 6.34 -17.82 -4.28
CA PHE A 80 6.90 -17.13 -3.11
C PHE A 80 6.61 -17.86 -1.78
N ASP A 81 6.18 -19.13 -1.83
CA ASP A 81 5.84 -19.96 -0.66
C ASP A 81 4.89 -19.28 0.34
N LEU A 82 3.92 -18.53 -0.18
CA LEU A 82 2.95 -17.81 0.64
C LEU A 82 1.73 -18.68 0.96
N PRO A 83 1.21 -18.64 2.21
CA PRO A 83 0.00 -19.38 2.59
C PRO A 83 -1.20 -18.93 1.77
N HIS A 84 -2.09 -19.87 1.39
CA HIS A 84 -3.23 -19.62 0.51
C HIS A 84 -4.14 -18.49 1.00
#